data_AF-A0A6A5X6J2-F1
#
_entry.id   AF-A0A6A5X6J2-F1
#
_cell.length_a   1.000
_cell.length_b   1.000
_cell.length_c   1.000
_cell.angle_alpha   90.00
_cell.angle_beta   90.00
_cell.angle_gamma   90.00
#
_symmetry.space_group_name_H-M   'P 1'
#
loop_
_entity.id
_entity.type
_entity.pdbx_description
1 polymer ?
#
loop_
_entity_poly.entity_id
_entity_poly.type
_entity_poly.pdbx_seq_one_letter_code
_entity_poly.pdbx_strand_id
1 'polypeptide(L)'
;MASLRTLSTKLALVSSVIVSVNAVAIPEPTAVPDSVEVRAPVVTPAAIRFDGSHSYMYDRRNIISDIASGADNFLHSLGSVIGQDLPSYVISGVPNFFQNFPTGDQVKSSLGIKDEDLDAAPTEVLNIPPYANWTGDAWNVRFHGNVYKTPNISQEKVDDLANVFLIDTDIKDLPPNEQAQARNLTKSIFIVQQGDQNVSFHLEPAPSQGSSGEPGGGGAITPPGGSQNITFPYETTDLGDFDAFVKIQNVSGGGLLSPDQTDSVQRLNVYTNGTLTGNATAFLVPPEGITFISDIDDILRVTKIYQPKEGLLNSFARPFTQWMNMPDIYANWSKTLPNSTHFHYLTTTPEQATRLYMDFIYKTYPGGSFDTRPLNFSDVSATLSIRQYLLTKIFETFPKRKFVLIADTSNSDIMKDYPTLAHDFPEQVQCIFLRNTSATDEEDKFPYDTSKFEGLNNKSYMFFKVPDDLSGLDIANGQCLNESIPQNVTFGIQDEVLGIHGAGGKLEGSATVSFVVALAVAVFFTL
;
A
#
# COMPACT_ATOMS: atom_id res chain seq x y z
N MET A 1 84.57 -18.67 -32.44
CA MET A 1 84.53 -19.93 -31.68
C MET A 1 83.13 -19.99 -31.07
N ALA A 2 82.08 -20.50 -31.71
CA ALA A 2 81.84 -21.83 -32.25
C ALA A 2 81.88 -22.93 -31.18
N SER A 3 80.74 -23.63 -30.99
CA SER A 3 80.56 -25.02 -30.50
C SER A 3 79.37 -25.11 -29.52
N LEU A 4 78.37 -26.00 -29.61
CA LEU A 4 78.08 -27.14 -30.50
C LEU A 4 76.63 -27.64 -30.16
N ARG A 5 75.86 -28.09 -31.18
CA ARG A 5 75.11 -29.38 -31.29
C ARG A 5 74.08 -29.79 -30.21
N THR A 6 72.98 -30.53 -30.42
CA THR A 6 72.25 -31.25 -31.50
C THR A 6 70.97 -31.77 -30.79
N LEU A 7 69.81 -32.03 -31.42
CA LEU A 7 69.48 -33.35 -31.99
C LEU A 7 68.13 -33.29 -32.74
N SER A 8 68.09 -34.00 -33.87
CA SER A 8 66.95 -34.25 -34.74
C SER A 8 66.00 -35.32 -34.21
N THR A 9 64.70 -35.21 -34.53
CA THR A 9 63.91 -36.36 -34.99
C THR A 9 62.83 -35.93 -35.99
N LYS A 10 62.86 -36.51 -37.19
CA LYS A 10 61.81 -36.43 -38.23
C LYS A 10 61.05 -37.77 -38.27
N LEU A 11 59.74 -37.73 -38.44
CA LEU A 11 58.87 -38.76 -39.07
C LEU A 11 57.57 -38.01 -39.46
N ALA A 12 57.29 -37.71 -40.73
CA ALA A 12 56.50 -38.51 -41.70
C ALA A 12 55.07 -38.80 -41.19
N LEU A 13 53.95 -38.58 -41.90
CA LEU A 13 53.63 -38.36 -43.32
C LEU A 13 52.11 -37.98 -43.42
N VAL A 14 51.71 -37.09 -44.36
CA VAL A 14 50.50 -37.15 -45.25
C VAL A 14 49.10 -37.17 -44.59
N SER A 15 48.04 -36.42 -44.93
CA SER A 15 47.54 -35.48 -45.96
C SER A 15 46.24 -34.89 -45.35
N SER A 16 45.57 -33.79 -45.72
CA SER A 16 45.33 -33.15 -47.01
C SER A 16 44.59 -31.82 -46.77
N VAL A 17 45.03 -30.79 -47.50
CA VAL A 17 44.26 -29.77 -48.25
C VAL A 17 43.09 -29.04 -47.54
N ILE A 18 43.22 -27.72 -47.38
CA ILE A 18 42.32 -26.71 -47.96
C ILE A 18 43.10 -25.38 -48.11
N VAL A 19 42.80 -24.73 -49.24
CA VAL A 19 43.41 -23.56 -49.88
C VAL A 19 43.31 -22.29 -49.02
N SER A 20 44.43 -21.58 -48.82
CA SER A 20 44.45 -20.18 -48.37
C SER A 20 44.66 -19.25 -49.57
N VAL A 21 43.57 -18.78 -50.17
CA VAL A 21 43.60 -17.65 -51.11
C VAL A 21 43.63 -16.37 -50.29
N ASN A 22 44.63 -15.52 -50.53
CA ASN A 22 44.68 -14.16 -50.00
C ASN A 22 43.50 -13.34 -50.54
N ALA A 23 42.49 -13.12 -49.72
CA ALA A 23 41.44 -12.15 -49.99
C ALA A 23 41.85 -10.79 -49.41
N VAL A 24 42.11 -9.85 -50.31
CA VAL A 24 42.14 -8.41 -50.01
C VAL A 24 40.74 -8.04 -49.50
N ALA A 25 40.64 -7.63 -48.23
CA ALA A 25 39.40 -7.12 -47.68
C ALA A 25 39.10 -5.76 -48.33
N ILE A 26 38.15 -5.77 -49.28
CA ILE A 26 37.49 -4.56 -49.76
C ILE A 26 36.50 -4.17 -48.65
N PRO A 27 36.57 -2.97 -48.07
CA PRO A 27 35.61 -2.58 -47.04
C PRO A 27 34.20 -2.59 -47.65
N GLU A 28 33.27 -3.31 -47.00
CA GLU A 28 31.85 -3.25 -47.33
C GLU A 28 31.37 -1.79 -47.28
N PRO A 29 30.51 -1.36 -48.22
CA PRO A 29 29.92 -0.04 -48.13
C PRO A 29 29.15 0.03 -46.81
N THR A 30 29.53 0.99 -45.97
CA THR A 30 28.82 1.31 -44.73
C THR A 30 27.34 1.47 -45.08
N ALA A 31 26.50 0.63 -44.50
CA ALA A 31 25.05 0.78 -44.62
C ALA A 31 24.71 2.20 -44.20
N VAL A 32 24.18 2.99 -45.14
CA VAL A 32 23.56 4.27 -44.82
C VAL A 32 22.45 3.92 -43.83
N PRO A 33 22.43 4.48 -42.62
CA PRO A 33 21.34 4.21 -41.69
C PRO A 33 20.05 4.62 -42.40
N ASP A 34 19.11 3.69 -42.48
CA ASP A 34 17.75 3.99 -42.93
C ASP A 34 17.29 5.24 -42.18
N SER A 35 16.70 6.18 -42.91
CA SER A 35 16.09 7.35 -42.32
C SER A 35 15.06 6.87 -41.30
N VAL A 36 15.42 6.91 -40.03
CA VAL A 36 14.50 6.68 -38.93
C VAL A 36 13.49 7.81 -39.02
N GLU A 37 12.34 7.50 -39.58
CA GLU A 37 11.19 8.38 -39.52
C GLU A 37 10.95 8.67 -38.04
N VAL A 38 11.18 9.92 -37.64
CA VAL A 38 10.93 10.40 -36.28
C VAL A 38 9.44 10.23 -36.06
N ARG A 39 9.04 9.09 -35.50
CA ARG A 39 7.69 8.89 -35.02
C ARG A 39 7.46 9.97 -33.97
N ALA A 40 6.48 10.83 -34.23
CA ALA A 40 6.02 11.80 -33.25
C ALA A 40 5.79 11.07 -31.91
N PRO A 41 6.15 11.67 -30.77
CA PRO A 41 5.92 11.06 -29.47
C PRO A 41 4.45 10.67 -29.37
N VAL A 42 4.20 9.37 -29.33
CA VAL A 42 2.88 8.85 -29.02
C VAL A 42 2.74 9.09 -27.52
N VAL A 43 1.91 10.08 -27.16
CA VAL A 43 1.42 10.20 -25.79
C VAL A 43 0.72 8.88 -25.50
N THR A 44 1.36 7.98 -24.76
CA THR A 44 0.68 6.82 -24.19
C THR A 44 -0.37 7.39 -23.26
N PRO A 45 -1.67 7.28 -23.56
CA PRO A 45 -2.69 7.63 -22.58
C PRO A 45 -2.42 6.79 -21.33
N ALA A 46 -2.63 7.34 -20.14
CA ALA A 46 -2.62 6.53 -18.92
C ALA A 46 -3.50 5.28 -19.16
N ALA A 47 -2.96 4.09 -18.87
CA ALA A 47 -3.63 2.82 -19.15
C ALA A 47 -5.00 2.69 -18.44
N ILE A 48 -5.27 3.56 -17.47
CA ILE A 48 -6.49 3.57 -16.68
C ILE A 48 -7.28 4.84 -17.03
N ARG A 49 -8.28 4.70 -17.91
CA ARG A 49 -9.35 5.69 -18.01
C ARG A 49 -10.35 5.41 -16.90
N PHE A 50 -10.51 6.36 -15.99
CA PHE A 50 -11.62 6.36 -15.06
C PHE A 50 -12.87 6.79 -15.82
N ASP A 51 -13.81 5.87 -16.03
CA ASP A 51 -15.13 6.18 -16.56
C ASP A 51 -16.05 6.57 -15.40
N GLY A 52 -16.34 7.87 -15.28
CA GLY A 52 -17.21 8.42 -14.23
C GLY A 52 -18.70 8.09 -14.42
N SER A 53 -19.10 7.46 -15.53
CA SER A 53 -20.52 7.23 -15.85
C SER A 53 -21.13 5.97 -15.20
N HIS A 54 -20.33 5.16 -14.49
CA HIS A 54 -20.78 3.91 -13.88
C HIS A 54 -20.27 3.77 -12.43
N SER A 55 -21.18 3.89 -11.46
CA SER A 55 -20.98 3.49 -10.07
C SER A 55 -21.39 2.03 -9.88
N TYR A 56 -20.42 1.11 -9.68
CA TYR A 56 -20.68 -0.33 -9.61
C TYR A 56 -21.11 -0.83 -8.20
N MET A 57 -21.57 0.05 -7.32
CA MET A 57 -21.94 -0.32 -5.93
C MET A 57 -23.11 -1.31 -5.82
N TYR A 58 -24.01 -1.39 -6.81
CA TYR A 58 -25.17 -2.30 -6.74
C TYR A 58 -24.82 -3.78 -6.94
N ASP A 59 -23.74 -4.12 -7.64
CA ASP A 59 -23.35 -5.52 -7.93
C ASP A 59 -22.54 -6.19 -6.80
N ARG A 60 -22.18 -5.43 -5.76
CA ARG A 60 -21.28 -5.87 -4.68
C ARG A 60 -21.79 -7.07 -3.89
N ARG A 61 -23.11 -7.23 -3.73
CA ARG A 61 -23.68 -8.36 -2.96
C ARG A 61 -23.50 -9.69 -3.66
N ASN A 62 -23.59 -9.71 -4.99
CA ASN A 62 -23.44 -10.93 -5.79
C ASN A 62 -21.97 -11.31 -5.94
N ILE A 63 -21.09 -10.30 -6.05
CA ILE A 63 -19.65 -10.51 -6.21
C ILE A 63 -18.99 -10.97 -4.89
N ILE A 64 -19.38 -10.41 -3.74
CA ILE A 64 -18.90 -10.87 -2.42
C ILE A 64 -19.41 -12.29 -2.10
N SER A 65 -20.64 -12.64 -2.49
CA SER A 65 -21.12 -14.03 -2.35
C SER A 65 -20.34 -15.01 -3.22
N ASP A 66 -19.88 -14.59 -4.40
CA ASP A 66 -19.06 -15.42 -5.27
C ASP A 66 -17.63 -15.58 -4.73
N ILE A 67 -17.04 -14.55 -4.11
CA ILE A 67 -15.77 -14.69 -3.34
C ILE A 67 -15.94 -15.68 -2.19
N ALA A 68 -17.01 -15.56 -1.40
CA ALA A 68 -17.28 -16.47 -0.30
C ALA A 68 -17.29 -17.93 -0.79
N SER A 69 -17.90 -18.20 -1.94
CA SER A 69 -17.94 -19.54 -2.53
C SER A 69 -16.58 -20.09 -3.02
N GLY A 70 -15.68 -19.22 -3.50
CA GLY A 70 -14.30 -19.61 -3.88
C GLY A 70 -13.35 -19.72 -2.69
N ALA A 71 -13.60 -18.90 -1.66
CA ALA A 71 -12.93 -18.85 -0.38
C ALA A 71 -13.27 -20.05 0.52
N ASP A 72 -14.45 -20.66 0.36
CA ASP A 72 -14.89 -21.84 1.12
C ASP A 72 -13.86 -22.98 1.08
N ASN A 73 -13.19 -23.21 -0.05
CA ASN A 73 -12.16 -24.25 -0.13
C ASN A 73 -10.91 -23.94 0.71
N PHE A 74 -10.50 -22.68 0.81
CA PHE A 74 -9.36 -22.25 1.63
C PHE A 74 -9.76 -22.12 3.10
N LEU A 75 -10.96 -21.63 3.42
CA LEU A 75 -11.54 -21.62 4.76
C LEU A 75 -11.71 -23.03 5.29
N HIS A 76 -12.19 -23.97 4.49
CA HIS A 76 -12.30 -25.38 4.89
C HIS A 76 -10.93 -26.04 5.01
N SER A 77 -9.97 -25.69 4.16
CA SER A 77 -8.58 -26.19 4.29
C SER A 77 -7.95 -25.72 5.59
N LEU A 78 -7.90 -24.42 5.84
CA LEU A 78 -7.39 -23.86 7.10
C LEU A 78 -8.23 -24.29 8.31
N GLY A 79 -9.55 -24.31 8.15
CA GLY A 79 -10.50 -24.70 9.18
C GLY A 79 -10.39 -26.17 9.56
N SER A 80 -10.01 -27.04 8.62
CA SER A 80 -9.67 -28.44 8.91
C SER A 80 -8.36 -28.58 9.67
N VAL A 81 -7.42 -27.65 9.50
CA VAL A 81 -6.12 -27.62 10.20
C VAL A 81 -6.27 -27.14 11.65
N ILE A 82 -7.11 -26.14 11.89
CA ILE A 82 -7.35 -25.58 13.24
C ILE A 82 -8.60 -26.17 13.95
N GLY A 83 -9.42 -26.94 13.23
CA GLY A 83 -10.65 -27.57 13.71
C GLY A 83 -11.88 -26.65 13.79
N GLN A 84 -11.90 -25.49 13.12
CA GLN A 84 -12.97 -24.48 13.18
C GLN A 84 -13.07 -23.66 11.88
N ASP A 85 -14.27 -23.19 11.53
CA ASP A 85 -14.48 -22.31 10.39
C ASP A 85 -13.87 -20.91 10.65
N LEU A 86 -12.93 -20.48 9.80
CA LEU A 86 -12.31 -19.16 9.90
C LEU A 86 -13.26 -18.05 9.40
N PRO A 87 -13.19 -16.84 9.96
CA PRO A 87 -13.95 -15.71 9.45
C PRO A 87 -13.56 -15.33 8.01
N SER A 88 -14.53 -14.95 7.18
CA SER A 88 -14.32 -14.55 5.77
C SER A 88 -13.33 -13.39 5.57
N TYR A 89 -13.19 -12.48 6.56
CA TYR A 89 -12.22 -11.39 6.45
C TYR A 89 -10.77 -11.88 6.42
N VAL A 90 -10.50 -13.03 7.02
CA VAL A 90 -9.19 -13.71 6.98
C VAL A 90 -8.82 -14.09 5.55
N ILE A 91 -9.71 -14.02 4.57
CA ILE A 91 -9.39 -14.19 3.14
C ILE A 91 -9.45 -12.89 2.37
N SER A 92 -10.36 -12.00 2.73
CA SER A 92 -10.53 -10.73 2.01
C SER A 92 -9.42 -9.70 2.30
N GLY A 93 -8.63 -9.88 3.36
CA GLY A 93 -7.64 -8.89 3.83
C GLY A 93 -8.24 -7.58 4.36
N VAL A 94 -9.57 -7.51 4.44
CA VAL A 94 -10.30 -6.36 4.97
C VAL A 94 -11.04 -6.81 6.22
N PRO A 95 -10.71 -6.30 7.41
CA PRO A 95 -11.41 -6.66 8.63
C PRO A 95 -12.93 -6.51 8.48
N ASN A 96 -13.70 -7.51 8.93
CA ASN A 96 -15.14 -7.60 8.70
C ASN A 96 -15.92 -6.34 9.13
N PHE A 97 -15.41 -5.60 10.12
CA PHE A 97 -16.04 -4.39 10.63
C PHE A 97 -15.89 -3.14 9.75
N PHE A 98 -14.94 -3.12 8.81
CA PHE A 98 -14.84 -2.08 7.78
C PHE A 98 -15.65 -2.41 6.52
N GLN A 99 -16.38 -3.53 6.55
CA GLN A 99 -17.24 -3.94 5.45
C GLN A 99 -18.61 -3.28 5.61
N ASN A 100 -19.15 -2.76 4.51
CA ASN A 100 -20.52 -2.22 4.41
C ASN A 100 -20.78 -0.88 5.15
N PHE A 101 -19.81 0.03 5.21
CA PHE A 101 -20.11 1.41 5.60
C PHE A 101 -21.23 2.00 4.73
N PRO A 102 -22.21 2.70 5.33
CA PRO A 102 -23.31 3.28 4.59
C PRO A 102 -22.79 4.39 3.67
N THR A 103 -23.44 4.54 2.51
CA THR A 103 -23.11 5.58 1.52
C THR A 103 -24.38 6.26 1.03
N GLY A 104 -24.28 7.53 0.63
CA GLY A 104 -25.33 8.31 -0.01
C GLY A 104 -26.69 8.15 0.69
N ASP A 105 -27.67 7.62 -0.05
CA ASP A 105 -29.04 7.42 0.44
C ASP A 105 -29.17 6.44 1.61
N GLN A 106 -28.21 5.54 1.82
CA GLN A 106 -28.19 4.65 2.99
C GLN A 106 -27.94 5.45 4.27
N VAL A 107 -27.04 6.42 4.21
CA VAL A 107 -26.79 7.36 5.32
C VAL A 107 -28.06 8.19 5.55
N LYS A 108 -28.64 8.76 4.50
CA LYS A 108 -29.89 9.52 4.60
C LYS A 108 -31.02 8.72 5.26
N SER A 109 -31.24 7.50 4.78
CA SER A 109 -32.28 6.60 5.29
C SER A 109 -32.05 6.17 6.74
N SER A 110 -30.81 5.86 7.12
CA SER A 110 -30.47 5.44 8.50
C SER A 110 -30.54 6.58 9.52
N LEU A 111 -30.33 7.81 9.07
CA LEU A 111 -30.41 9.01 9.90
C LEU A 111 -31.78 9.70 9.84
N GLY A 112 -32.65 9.32 8.89
CA GLY A 112 -33.96 9.96 8.67
C GLY A 112 -33.85 11.41 8.18
N ILE A 113 -32.74 11.74 7.50
CA ILE A 113 -32.46 13.09 6.97
C ILE A 113 -32.86 13.16 5.50
N LYS A 114 -33.30 14.34 5.05
CA LYS A 114 -33.62 14.64 3.66
C LYS A 114 -32.53 15.47 3.00
N ASP A 115 -32.61 15.64 1.68
CA ASP A 115 -31.65 16.47 0.95
C ASP A 115 -31.65 17.92 1.45
N GLU A 116 -32.83 18.46 1.81
CA GLU A 116 -32.93 19.83 2.33
C GLU A 116 -32.20 20.02 3.67
N ASP A 117 -32.05 18.96 4.47
CA ASP A 117 -31.30 19.00 5.73
C ASP A 117 -29.78 19.12 5.49
N LEU A 118 -29.31 18.75 4.29
CA LEU A 118 -27.91 18.83 3.87
C LEU A 118 -27.59 20.13 3.12
N ASP A 119 -28.59 20.88 2.65
CA ASP A 119 -28.37 22.11 1.88
C ASP A 119 -27.59 23.17 2.68
N ALA A 120 -27.83 23.23 3.99
CA ALA A 120 -27.13 24.14 4.88
C ALA A 120 -25.76 23.62 5.36
N ALA A 121 -25.43 22.34 5.13
CA ALA A 121 -24.17 21.76 5.53
C ALA A 121 -23.06 22.16 4.54
N PRO A 122 -21.87 22.56 5.01
CA PRO A 122 -20.77 22.91 4.13
C PRO A 122 -20.30 21.68 3.35
N THR A 123 -19.94 21.89 2.08
CA THR A 123 -19.26 20.86 1.29
C THR A 123 -17.83 20.69 1.82
N GLU A 124 -17.46 19.44 2.08
CA GLU A 124 -16.16 19.04 2.54
C GLU A 124 -15.46 18.19 1.50
N VAL A 125 -14.13 18.19 1.53
CA VAL A 125 -13.31 17.37 0.63
C VAL A 125 -12.29 16.60 1.45
N LEU A 126 -12.25 15.29 1.31
CA LEU A 126 -11.13 14.46 1.70
C LEU A 126 -10.19 14.42 0.50
N ASN A 127 -9.00 15.01 0.64
CA ASN A 127 -7.96 14.94 -0.37
C ASN A 127 -6.86 14.02 0.16
N ILE A 128 -6.64 12.90 -0.52
CA ILE A 128 -5.65 11.92 -0.10
C ILE A 128 -4.27 12.40 -0.59
N PRO A 129 -3.26 12.50 0.29
CA PRO A 129 -1.93 13.01 -0.05
C PRO A 129 -1.32 12.34 -1.28
N PRO A 130 -1.24 13.04 -2.42
CA PRO A 130 -0.98 12.36 -3.68
C PRO A 130 0.51 12.23 -3.97
N TYR A 131 0.87 11.23 -4.77
CA TYR A 131 2.16 11.20 -5.46
C TYR A 131 2.03 11.79 -6.88
N ALA A 132 3.15 12.23 -7.43
CA ALA A 132 3.26 12.70 -8.79
C ALA A 132 4.44 12.05 -9.50
N ASN A 133 4.24 11.68 -10.77
CA ASN A 133 5.28 11.10 -11.62
C ASN A 133 5.69 12.07 -12.73
N TRP A 134 6.90 11.87 -13.25
CA TRP A 134 7.40 12.62 -14.39
C TRP A 134 7.13 11.86 -15.70
N THR A 135 6.43 12.48 -16.65
CA THR A 135 6.09 11.86 -17.95
C THR A 135 6.94 12.38 -19.10
N GLY A 136 8.17 12.82 -18.82
CA GLY A 136 9.14 13.27 -19.83
C GLY A 136 9.22 14.78 -19.99
N ASP A 137 8.09 15.49 -19.94
CA ASP A 137 8.04 16.95 -20.12
C ASP A 137 7.39 17.70 -18.94
N ALA A 138 6.70 17.00 -18.04
CA ALA A 138 6.08 17.58 -16.86
C ALA A 138 5.84 16.56 -15.75
N TRP A 139 5.54 17.11 -14.58
CA TRP A 139 4.98 16.38 -13.46
C TRP A 139 3.47 16.18 -13.65
N ASN A 140 2.97 15.00 -13.29
CA ASN A 140 1.54 14.70 -13.26
C ASN A 140 1.18 14.25 -11.85
N VAL A 141 0.33 15.02 -11.18
CA VAL A 141 -0.11 14.73 -9.81
C VAL A 141 -1.37 13.89 -9.89
N ARG A 142 -1.41 12.74 -9.22
CA ARG A 142 -2.64 11.93 -9.10
C ARG A 142 -3.51 12.54 -8.02
N PHE A 143 -4.41 13.45 -8.35
CA PHE A 143 -5.39 13.94 -7.37
C PHE A 143 -6.43 12.87 -7.15
N HIS A 144 -6.63 12.47 -5.88
CA HIS A 144 -7.68 11.54 -5.53
C HIS A 144 -8.25 11.76 -4.14
N GLY A 145 -9.51 11.38 -3.95
CA GLY A 145 -10.25 11.53 -2.70
C GLY A 145 -11.75 11.64 -2.92
N ASN A 146 -12.44 12.28 -1.98
CA ASN A 146 -13.89 12.27 -1.91
C ASN A 146 -14.49 13.64 -1.56
N VAL A 147 -15.60 14.00 -2.19
CA VAL A 147 -16.42 15.17 -1.85
C VAL A 147 -17.68 14.71 -1.11
N TYR A 148 -17.92 15.27 0.07
CA TYR A 148 -19.01 14.85 0.94
C TYR A 148 -19.59 16.00 1.77
N LYS A 149 -20.71 15.74 2.43
CA LYS A 149 -21.29 16.59 3.48
C LYS A 149 -21.46 15.77 4.76
N THR A 150 -21.20 16.40 5.90
CA THR A 150 -21.45 15.79 7.21
C THR A 150 -22.83 16.20 7.74
N PRO A 151 -23.76 15.25 7.95
CA PRO A 151 -25.07 15.53 8.54
C PRO A 151 -24.96 16.12 9.95
N ASN A 152 -25.81 17.10 10.25
CA ASN A 152 -25.93 17.64 11.60
C ASN A 152 -26.88 16.78 12.45
N ILE A 153 -26.33 15.81 13.18
CA ILE A 153 -27.07 14.90 14.06
C ILE A 153 -26.74 15.16 15.53
N SER A 154 -27.70 14.84 16.41
CA SER A 154 -27.52 14.99 17.87
C SER A 154 -26.39 14.09 18.39
N GLN A 155 -25.74 14.51 19.48
CA GLN A 155 -24.70 13.67 20.10
C GLN A 155 -25.25 12.32 20.54
N GLU A 156 -26.47 12.25 21.08
CA GLU A 156 -27.14 10.99 21.44
C GLU A 156 -27.23 10.05 20.23
N LYS A 157 -27.59 10.57 19.05
CA LYS A 157 -27.63 9.78 17.82
C LYS A 157 -26.24 9.33 17.38
N VAL A 158 -25.21 10.17 17.54
CA VAL A 158 -23.81 9.77 17.25
C VAL A 158 -23.38 8.65 18.19
N ASP A 159 -23.71 8.74 19.47
CA ASP A 159 -23.38 7.74 20.50
C ASP A 159 -24.07 6.40 20.20
N ASP A 160 -25.34 6.42 19.81
CA ASP A 160 -26.08 5.23 19.37
C ASP A 160 -25.43 4.56 18.15
N LEU A 161 -24.99 5.34 17.16
CA LEU A 161 -24.32 4.83 15.97
C LEU A 161 -22.92 4.30 16.29
N ALA A 162 -22.19 4.95 17.19
CA ALA A 162 -20.87 4.50 17.62
C ALA A 162 -20.95 3.13 18.31
N ASN A 163 -21.97 2.91 19.15
CA ASN A 163 -22.20 1.65 19.86
C ASN A 163 -22.40 0.44 18.92
N VAL A 164 -22.76 0.65 17.64
CA VAL A 164 -22.82 -0.44 16.64
C VAL A 164 -21.43 -1.04 16.37
N PHE A 165 -20.37 -0.25 16.52
CA PHE A 165 -18.99 -0.67 16.29
C PHE A 165 -18.26 -1.11 17.57
N LEU A 166 -18.83 -0.87 18.75
CA LEU A 166 -18.22 -1.17 20.05
C LEU A 166 -18.82 -2.46 20.62
N ILE A 167 -18.25 -3.61 20.24
CA ILE A 167 -18.76 -4.93 20.71
C ILE A 167 -18.67 -5.03 22.25
N ASP A 168 -19.81 -5.33 22.86
CA ASP A 168 -20.03 -5.44 24.32
C ASP A 168 -19.55 -4.25 25.14
N THR A 169 -19.44 -3.06 24.52
CA THR A 169 -18.97 -1.85 25.19
C THR A 169 -19.85 -0.69 24.78
N ASP A 170 -20.41 0.03 25.75
CA ASP A 170 -21.13 1.28 25.46
C ASP A 170 -20.13 2.44 25.50
N ILE A 171 -20.27 3.36 24.56
CA ILE A 171 -19.47 4.58 24.50
C ILE A 171 -19.50 5.35 25.81
N LYS A 172 -20.61 5.33 26.56
CA LYS A 172 -20.69 6.02 27.86
C LYS A 172 -19.75 5.43 28.91
N ASP A 173 -19.36 4.16 28.76
CA ASP A 173 -18.47 3.44 29.66
C ASP A 173 -16.99 3.65 29.30
N LEU A 174 -16.71 4.23 28.12
CA LEU A 174 -15.36 4.54 27.67
C LEU A 174 -14.79 5.81 28.35
N PRO A 175 -13.46 5.92 28.52
CA PRO A 175 -12.79 7.16 28.91
C PRO A 175 -13.09 8.34 27.97
N PRO A 176 -13.05 9.60 28.43
CA PRO A 176 -13.45 10.77 27.62
C PRO A 176 -12.72 10.93 26.28
N ASN A 177 -11.42 10.61 26.23
CA ASN A 177 -10.63 10.64 25.00
C ASN A 177 -11.09 9.57 24.00
N GLU A 178 -11.47 8.40 24.50
CA GLU A 178 -11.94 7.29 23.66
C GLU A 178 -13.35 7.56 23.12
N GLN A 179 -14.22 8.16 23.94
CA GLN A 179 -15.51 8.64 23.47
C GLN A 179 -15.38 9.67 22.35
N ALA A 180 -14.44 10.62 22.50
CA ALA A 180 -14.22 11.66 21.50
C ALA A 180 -13.78 11.05 20.15
N GLN A 181 -12.86 10.08 20.18
CA GLN A 181 -12.43 9.40 18.96
C GLN A 181 -13.56 8.57 18.33
N ALA A 182 -14.29 7.79 19.13
CA ALA A 182 -15.43 6.99 18.65
C ALA A 182 -16.48 7.88 17.98
N ARG A 183 -16.82 9.02 18.57
CA ARG A 183 -17.73 10.02 17.97
C ARG A 183 -17.17 10.59 16.67
N ASN A 184 -15.89 10.95 16.64
CA ASN A 184 -15.26 11.57 15.47
C ASN A 184 -15.21 10.60 14.29
N LEU A 185 -14.80 9.36 14.52
CA LEU A 185 -14.77 8.33 13.48
C LEU A 185 -16.19 7.97 13.02
N THR A 186 -17.14 7.86 13.95
CA THR A 186 -18.55 7.62 13.59
C THR A 186 -19.08 8.72 12.68
N LYS A 187 -18.81 10.00 13.00
CA LYS A 187 -19.19 11.12 12.13
C LYS A 187 -18.55 11.05 10.75
N SER A 188 -17.31 10.58 10.65
CA SER A 188 -16.62 10.46 9.35
C SER A 188 -17.13 9.28 8.51
N ILE A 189 -17.69 8.25 9.15
CA ILE A 189 -18.37 7.12 8.47
C ILE A 189 -19.74 7.53 7.94
N PHE A 190 -20.52 8.25 8.74
CA PHE A 190 -21.89 8.67 8.40
C PHE A 190 -21.91 10.00 7.65
N ILE A 191 -21.10 10.10 6.60
CA ILE A 191 -21.06 11.23 5.66
C ILE A 191 -21.94 10.96 4.43
N VAL A 192 -22.44 12.00 3.79
CA VAL A 192 -23.22 11.90 2.56
C VAL A 192 -22.38 12.37 1.39
N GLN A 193 -21.99 11.44 0.53
CA GLN A 193 -21.21 11.68 -0.68
C GLN A 193 -21.92 12.67 -1.62
N GLN A 194 -21.17 13.50 -2.34
CA GLN A 194 -21.69 14.51 -3.26
C GLN A 194 -21.18 14.23 -4.69
N GLY A 195 -22.04 13.70 -5.55
CA GLY A 195 -21.74 13.49 -6.96
C GLY A 195 -21.88 14.72 -7.85
N ASP A 196 -21.37 14.61 -9.07
CA ASP A 196 -21.41 15.65 -10.11
C ASP A 196 -20.80 17.00 -9.67
N GLN A 197 -19.79 16.96 -8.79
CA GLN A 197 -19.13 18.16 -8.28
C GLN A 197 -17.85 18.45 -9.06
N ASN A 198 -17.64 19.74 -9.36
CA ASN A 198 -16.37 20.21 -9.91
C ASN A 198 -15.37 20.49 -8.78
N VAL A 199 -14.18 19.91 -8.87
CA VAL A 199 -13.12 20.08 -7.86
C VAL A 199 -11.98 20.93 -8.43
N SER A 200 -11.39 21.80 -7.62
CA SER A 200 -10.21 22.58 -8.00
C SER A 200 -9.26 22.75 -6.83
N PHE A 201 -7.98 22.90 -7.15
CA PHE A 201 -6.89 22.94 -6.18
C PHE A 201 -5.99 24.15 -6.42
N HIS A 202 -5.41 24.69 -5.36
CA HIS A 202 -4.26 25.57 -5.41
C HIS A 202 -3.03 24.81 -4.92
N LEU A 203 -1.98 24.81 -5.72
CA LEU A 203 -0.68 24.26 -5.35
C LEU A 203 0.26 25.39 -4.96
N GLU A 204 1.17 25.12 -4.03
CA GLU A 204 2.33 25.98 -3.75
C GLU A 204 3.49 25.17 -3.15
N PRO A 205 4.75 25.66 -3.25
CA PRO A 205 5.88 25.03 -2.58
C PRO A 205 5.63 24.82 -1.09
N ALA A 206 5.73 23.57 -0.64
CA ALA A 206 5.66 23.28 0.78
C ALA A 206 7.05 23.41 1.42
N PRO A 207 7.17 23.89 2.66
CA PRO A 207 8.43 23.89 3.40
C PRO A 207 9.10 22.51 3.43
N SER A 208 10.42 22.47 3.41
CA SER A 208 11.20 21.25 3.62
C SER A 208 10.89 20.74 5.04
N GLN A 209 10.72 19.44 5.19
CA GLN A 209 10.50 18.80 6.47
C GLN A 209 11.76 17.96 6.73
N GLY A 210 12.33 18.12 7.93
CA GLY A 210 13.61 17.52 8.30
C GLY A 210 13.60 15.99 8.26
N SER A 211 14.78 15.39 8.44
CA SER A 211 14.94 13.94 8.23
C SER A 211 14.45 13.06 9.38
N SER A 212 14.20 13.56 10.61
CA SER A 212 13.17 13.02 11.53
C SER A 212 13.07 13.79 12.85
N GLY A 213 11.84 14.11 13.24
CA GLY A 213 11.49 14.41 14.64
C GLY A 213 10.28 15.33 14.77
N GLU A 214 9.07 14.80 14.52
CA GLU A 214 7.73 15.45 14.63
C GLU A 214 7.19 16.10 13.32
N PRO A 215 5.86 16.35 13.20
CA PRO A 215 5.06 15.90 12.05
C PRO A 215 5.57 16.21 10.62
N GLY A 216 5.73 15.14 9.81
CA GLY A 216 5.96 15.19 8.35
C GLY A 216 7.40 14.94 7.82
N GLY A 217 8.25 14.13 8.45
CA GLY A 217 9.63 13.86 7.95
C GLY A 217 9.74 13.27 6.52
N GLY A 218 10.92 12.87 6.03
CA GLY A 218 11.03 12.11 4.76
C GLY A 218 12.00 12.65 3.72
N GLY A 219 12.86 13.62 4.07
CA GLY A 219 13.94 14.09 3.19
C GLY A 219 13.48 14.94 1.98
N ALA A 220 12.18 15.09 1.76
CA ALA A 220 11.62 15.86 0.65
C ALA A 220 11.93 17.37 0.78
N ILE A 221 12.33 17.98 -0.34
CA ILE A 221 12.75 19.38 -0.43
C ILE A 221 11.61 20.33 -0.83
N THR A 222 11.75 21.61 -0.49
CA THR A 222 10.91 22.67 -1.07
C THR A 222 11.33 22.91 -2.52
N PRO A 223 10.45 22.76 -3.52
CA PRO A 223 10.76 23.18 -4.87
C PRO A 223 10.90 24.71 -4.93
N PRO A 224 11.71 25.26 -5.84
CA PRO A 224 11.91 26.71 -5.93
C PRO A 224 10.66 27.47 -6.42
N GLY A 225 9.64 26.75 -6.92
CA GLY A 225 8.39 27.30 -7.44
C GLY A 225 7.37 26.20 -7.71
N GLY A 226 6.35 26.51 -8.52
CA GLY A 226 5.26 25.57 -8.83
C GLY A 226 3.88 25.98 -8.31
N SER A 227 3.75 27.19 -7.76
CA SER A 227 2.44 27.71 -7.36
C SER A 227 1.53 27.91 -8.57
N GLN A 228 0.34 27.31 -8.52
CA GLN A 228 -0.61 27.32 -9.63
C GLN A 228 -2.00 26.86 -9.19
N ASN A 229 -3.02 27.30 -9.93
CA ASN A 229 -4.38 26.78 -9.79
C ASN A 229 -4.60 25.64 -10.77
N ILE A 230 -5.19 24.56 -10.29
CA ILE A 230 -5.51 23.36 -11.04
C ILE A 230 -7.02 23.17 -11.00
N THR A 231 -7.64 23.02 -12.16
CA THR A 231 -9.01 22.53 -12.27
C THR A 231 -8.95 21.03 -12.52
N PHE A 232 -9.61 20.24 -11.67
CA PHE A 232 -9.72 18.81 -11.89
C PHE A 232 -10.56 18.57 -13.17
N PRO A 233 -10.13 17.69 -14.09
CA PRO A 233 -10.70 17.62 -15.43
C PRO A 233 -12.07 16.93 -15.52
N TYR A 234 -12.51 16.27 -14.45
CA TYR A 234 -13.75 15.50 -14.42
C TYR A 234 -14.62 15.95 -13.24
N GLU A 235 -15.92 15.71 -13.32
CA GLU A 235 -16.79 15.81 -12.14
C GLU A 235 -16.59 14.59 -11.24
N THR A 236 -16.94 14.74 -9.96
CA THR A 236 -16.96 13.60 -9.04
C THR A 236 -17.98 12.57 -9.48
N THR A 237 -17.73 11.30 -9.16
CA THR A 237 -18.74 10.24 -9.37
C THR A 237 -19.95 10.42 -8.46
N ASP A 238 -21.02 9.66 -8.66
CA ASP A 238 -22.20 9.62 -7.77
C ASP A 238 -21.86 9.48 -6.28
N LEU A 239 -20.72 8.85 -5.96
CA LEU A 239 -20.22 8.64 -4.60
C LEU A 239 -19.17 9.66 -4.19
N GLY A 240 -19.05 10.78 -4.89
CA GLY A 240 -18.17 11.88 -4.53
C GLY A 240 -16.69 11.64 -4.81
N ASP A 241 -16.31 10.45 -5.31
CA ASP A 241 -14.92 10.14 -5.62
C ASP A 241 -14.39 10.96 -6.81
N PHE A 242 -13.13 11.36 -6.72
CA PHE A 242 -12.30 11.81 -7.84
C PHE A 242 -10.97 11.06 -7.80
N ASP A 243 -10.44 10.63 -8.95
CA ASP A 243 -9.10 10.03 -9.08
C ASP A 243 -8.59 10.23 -10.52
N ALA A 244 -7.62 11.14 -10.71
CA ALA A 244 -6.95 11.28 -12.00
C ALA A 244 -5.57 11.92 -11.86
N PHE A 245 -4.67 11.53 -12.76
CA PHE A 245 -3.43 12.27 -13.02
C PHE A 245 -3.72 13.57 -13.76
N VAL A 246 -3.27 14.68 -13.20
CA VAL A 246 -3.37 16.01 -13.80
C VAL A 246 -1.98 16.58 -13.98
N LYS A 247 -1.67 16.93 -15.24
CA LYS A 247 -0.41 17.58 -15.61
C LYS A 247 -0.32 18.96 -14.96
N ILE A 248 0.75 19.20 -14.22
CA ILE A 248 1.02 20.50 -13.60
C ILE A 248 2.09 21.25 -14.40
N GLN A 249 1.96 22.57 -14.46
CA GLN A 249 2.82 23.42 -15.26
C GLN A 249 4.16 23.65 -14.57
N ASN A 250 5.23 23.67 -15.37
CA ASN A 250 6.52 24.19 -14.94
C ASN A 250 6.63 25.66 -15.37
N VAL A 251 6.32 26.58 -14.47
CA VAL A 251 6.44 28.02 -14.74
C VAL A 251 7.91 28.46 -14.74
N SER A 252 8.36 29.11 -15.83
CA SER A 252 9.75 29.56 -16.01
C SER A 252 10.16 30.63 -14.99
N GLY A 253 11.36 30.53 -14.42
CA GLY A 253 11.94 31.50 -13.48
C GLY A 253 12.41 30.91 -12.14
N GLY A 254 12.18 29.61 -11.94
CA GLY A 254 12.52 28.86 -10.72
C GLY A 254 11.46 27.81 -10.37
N GLY A 255 10.76 27.24 -11.36
CA GLY A 255 9.61 26.35 -11.16
C GLY A 255 9.93 24.99 -10.54
N LEU A 256 9.14 23.99 -10.87
CA LEU A 256 9.34 22.62 -10.40
C LEU A 256 10.64 22.07 -11.00
N LEU A 257 11.47 21.41 -10.20
CA LEU A 257 12.70 20.79 -10.69
C LEU A 257 12.35 19.53 -11.48
N SER A 258 12.95 19.35 -12.65
CA SER A 258 12.86 18.09 -13.38
C SER A 258 13.76 17.02 -12.76
N PRO A 259 13.58 15.74 -13.09
CA PRO A 259 14.49 14.67 -12.66
C PRO A 259 15.95 14.86 -13.08
N ASP A 260 16.23 15.64 -14.13
CA ASP A 260 17.61 15.96 -14.55
C ASP A 260 18.27 17.01 -13.64
N GLN A 261 17.47 17.75 -12.87
CA GLN A 261 17.93 18.83 -11.98
C GLN A 261 18.04 18.37 -10.52
N THR A 262 17.25 17.37 -10.11
CA THR A 262 17.28 16.81 -8.76
C THR A 262 16.79 15.37 -8.76
N ASP A 263 17.42 14.56 -7.91
CA ASP A 263 17.00 13.22 -7.53
C ASP A 263 16.18 13.20 -6.23
N SER A 264 15.92 14.36 -5.65
CA SER A 264 15.22 14.49 -4.37
C SER A 264 13.70 14.59 -4.59
N VAL A 265 12.92 13.97 -3.70
CA VAL A 265 11.46 14.15 -3.69
C VAL A 265 11.13 15.62 -3.42
N GLN A 266 10.21 16.22 -4.19
CA GLN A 266 9.76 17.59 -3.96
C GLN A 266 8.35 17.61 -3.34
N ARG A 267 8.07 18.60 -2.51
CA ARG A 267 6.78 18.72 -1.80
C ARG A 267 5.99 19.96 -2.24
N LEU A 268 4.70 19.79 -2.51
CA LEU A 268 3.75 20.88 -2.73
C LEU A 268 2.60 20.80 -1.73
N ASN A 269 2.21 21.94 -1.14
CA ASN A 269 0.94 22.03 -0.43
C ASN A 269 -0.18 21.99 -1.47
N VAL A 270 -1.26 21.29 -1.14
CA VAL A 270 -2.46 21.21 -1.96
C VAL A 270 -3.61 21.78 -1.15
N TYR A 271 -4.20 22.88 -1.60
CA TYR A 271 -5.39 23.47 -1.00
C TYR A 271 -6.58 23.22 -1.90
N THR A 272 -7.62 22.56 -1.40
CA THR A 272 -8.87 22.44 -2.16
C THR A 272 -9.63 23.75 -2.10
N ASN A 273 -10.04 24.26 -3.26
CA ASN A 273 -10.79 25.52 -3.30
C ASN A 273 -12.19 25.34 -2.70
N GLY A 274 -12.64 26.32 -1.91
CA GLY A 274 -13.97 26.32 -1.29
C GLY A 274 -14.06 25.60 0.07
N THR A 275 -13.03 24.88 0.52
CA THR A 275 -13.04 24.25 1.85
C THR A 275 -11.63 24.04 2.41
N LEU A 276 -11.47 24.11 3.74
CA LEU A 276 -10.19 23.83 4.41
C LEU A 276 -9.99 22.34 4.71
N THR A 277 -11.02 21.52 4.55
CA THR A 277 -10.94 20.09 4.90
C THR A 277 -10.18 19.26 3.87
N GLY A 278 -9.98 19.81 2.67
CA GLY A 278 -9.25 19.18 1.56
C GLY A 278 -7.76 19.53 1.47
N ASN A 279 -7.20 20.16 2.51
CA ASN A 279 -5.77 20.46 2.53
C ASN A 279 -4.95 19.16 2.61
N ALA A 280 -3.97 19.03 1.73
CA ALA A 280 -3.09 17.86 1.64
C ALA A 280 -1.67 18.28 1.21
N THR A 281 -0.82 17.29 0.98
CA THR A 281 0.55 17.48 0.53
C THR A 281 0.83 16.52 -0.63
N ALA A 282 1.24 17.06 -1.77
CA ALA A 282 1.65 16.29 -2.93
C ALA A 282 3.17 16.05 -2.92
N PHE A 283 3.57 14.84 -3.32
CA PHE A 283 4.97 14.42 -3.40
C PHE A 283 5.35 14.15 -4.85
N LEU A 284 6.26 14.95 -5.39
CA LEU A 284 6.84 14.77 -6.72
C LEU A 284 7.99 13.79 -6.60
N VAL A 285 7.73 12.54 -7.00
CA VAL A 285 8.63 11.42 -6.80
C VAL A 285 9.45 11.19 -8.07
N PRO A 286 10.79 11.29 -8.02
CA PRO A 286 11.64 11.08 -9.19
C PRO A 286 11.45 9.69 -9.84
N PRO A 287 11.73 9.52 -11.14
CA PRO A 287 11.56 8.24 -11.83
C PRO A 287 12.39 7.09 -11.27
N GLU A 288 13.52 7.39 -10.62
CA GLU A 288 14.47 6.42 -10.06
C GLU A 288 14.66 6.70 -8.55
N GLY A 289 14.92 5.65 -7.78
CA GLY A 289 15.02 5.71 -6.32
C GLY A 289 14.28 4.57 -5.63
N ILE A 290 14.12 4.67 -4.32
CA ILE A 290 13.50 3.64 -3.47
C ILE A 290 12.17 4.16 -2.94
N THR A 291 11.10 3.39 -3.06
CA THR A 291 9.82 3.69 -2.42
C THR A 291 9.51 2.61 -1.38
N PHE A 292 9.27 3.02 -0.15
CA PHE A 292 8.75 2.16 0.91
C PHE A 292 7.23 2.17 0.82
N ILE A 293 6.62 1.03 0.51
CA ILE A 293 5.16 0.85 0.57
C ILE A 293 4.85 0.12 1.87
N SER A 294 4.17 0.81 2.78
CA SER A 294 3.94 0.32 4.14
C SER A 294 2.45 0.12 4.37
N ASP A 295 2.06 -1.09 4.79
CA ASP A 295 0.78 -1.26 5.47
C ASP A 295 0.79 -0.50 6.80
N ILE A 296 -0.37 -0.35 7.44
CA ILE A 296 -0.49 0.45 8.67
C ILE A 296 -0.86 -0.40 9.87
N ASP A 297 -1.95 -1.15 9.77
CA ASP A 297 -2.48 -1.94 10.88
C ASP A 297 -1.54 -3.11 11.22
N ASP A 298 -1.27 -3.32 12.51
CA ASP A 298 -0.37 -4.35 13.06
C ASP A 298 1.10 -4.34 12.58
N ILE A 299 1.52 -3.30 11.85
CA ILE A 299 2.92 -3.04 11.48
C ILE A 299 3.42 -1.65 11.90
N LEU A 300 2.65 -0.59 11.65
CA LEU A 300 2.98 0.77 12.07
C LEU A 300 2.22 1.17 13.34
N ARG A 301 1.07 0.55 13.58
CA ARG A 301 0.27 0.72 14.79
C ARG A 301 -0.17 -0.61 15.34
N VAL A 302 -0.55 -0.64 16.61
CA VAL A 302 -1.22 -1.79 17.20
C VAL A 302 -2.71 -1.72 16.89
N THR A 303 -3.23 -2.72 16.20
CA THR A 303 -4.65 -2.86 15.89
C THR A 303 -5.19 -4.16 16.49
N LYS A 304 -4.47 -5.28 16.36
CA LYS A 304 -4.87 -6.64 16.69
C LYS A 304 -6.04 -7.12 15.85
N ILE A 305 -5.91 -7.10 14.53
CA ILE A 305 -6.98 -7.54 13.61
C ILE A 305 -7.38 -9.01 13.83
N TYR A 306 -6.47 -9.82 14.39
CA TYR A 306 -6.70 -11.20 14.81
C TYR A 306 -7.51 -11.33 16.12
N GLN A 307 -7.77 -10.24 16.85
CA GLN A 307 -8.69 -10.18 18.00
C GLN A 307 -9.85 -9.22 17.73
N PRO A 308 -11.01 -9.67 17.21
CA PRO A 308 -12.08 -8.79 16.72
C PRO A 308 -12.53 -7.69 17.70
N LYS A 309 -12.74 -8.03 18.98
CA LYS A 309 -13.19 -7.08 20.00
C LYS A 309 -12.15 -6.01 20.30
N GLU A 310 -10.90 -6.42 20.52
CA GLU A 310 -9.79 -5.50 20.75
C GLU A 310 -9.48 -4.68 19.49
N GLY A 311 -9.52 -5.31 18.31
CA GLY A 311 -9.39 -4.69 17.00
C GLY A 311 -10.37 -3.57 16.76
N LEU A 312 -11.64 -3.77 17.12
CA LEU A 312 -12.68 -2.74 17.06
C LEU A 312 -12.40 -1.60 18.02
N LEU A 313 -12.08 -1.89 19.28
CA LEU A 313 -11.75 -0.84 20.25
C LEU A 313 -10.52 -0.03 19.81
N ASN A 314 -9.47 -0.70 19.34
CA ASN A 314 -8.26 -0.05 18.84
C ASN A 314 -8.53 0.76 17.55
N SER A 315 -9.46 0.33 16.71
CA SER A 315 -9.78 1.04 15.46
C SER A 315 -10.73 2.22 15.69
N PHE A 316 -11.74 2.07 16.55
CA PHE A 316 -12.83 3.05 16.68
C PHE A 316 -12.69 3.96 17.89
N ALA A 317 -12.23 3.45 19.02
CA ALA A 317 -12.30 4.17 20.29
C ALA A 317 -10.93 4.63 20.79
N ARG A 318 -9.94 3.75 20.82
CA ARG A 318 -8.65 4.03 21.49
C ARG A 318 -7.71 4.83 20.58
N PRO A 319 -6.99 5.82 21.13
CA PRO A 319 -5.92 6.50 20.39
C PRO A 319 -4.97 5.51 19.73
N PHE A 320 -4.61 5.77 18.48
CA PHE A 320 -3.67 4.91 17.76
C PHE A 320 -2.30 4.96 18.44
N THR A 321 -1.73 3.78 18.66
CA THR A 321 -0.42 3.60 19.29
C THR A 321 0.53 2.95 18.29
N GLN A 322 1.76 3.46 18.22
CA GLN A 322 2.80 2.86 17.41
C GLN A 322 3.14 1.44 17.89
N TRP A 323 3.53 0.58 16.95
CA TRP A 323 4.09 -0.71 17.30
C TRP A 323 5.56 -0.55 17.71
N MET A 324 5.84 -0.73 19.00
CA MET A 324 7.18 -0.66 19.60
C MET A 324 7.94 0.60 19.14
N ASN A 325 9.21 0.46 18.75
CA ASN A 325 10.08 1.52 18.24
C ASN A 325 10.12 1.57 16.70
N MET A 326 9.10 1.09 15.99
CA MET A 326 9.02 1.21 14.53
C MET A 326 9.18 2.66 14.02
N PRO A 327 8.74 3.71 14.74
CA PRO A 327 9.02 5.10 14.35
C PRO A 327 10.52 5.40 14.26
N ASP A 328 11.35 4.83 15.14
CA ASP A 328 12.81 5.03 15.13
C ASP A 328 13.45 4.39 13.89
N ILE A 329 12.93 3.24 13.43
CA ILE A 329 13.37 2.57 12.20
C ILE A 329 13.09 3.44 10.98
N TYR A 330 11.85 3.94 10.82
CA TYR A 330 11.49 4.81 9.69
C TYR A 330 12.22 6.15 9.74
N ALA A 331 12.37 6.72 10.94
CA ALA A 331 13.18 7.91 11.17
C ALA A 331 14.62 7.72 10.72
N ASN A 332 15.23 6.58 11.03
CA ASN A 332 16.58 6.25 10.60
C ASN A 332 16.65 6.06 9.08
N TRP A 333 15.71 5.34 8.46
CA TRP A 333 15.65 5.19 7.00
C TRP A 333 15.54 6.53 6.29
N SER A 334 14.65 7.41 6.75
CA SER A 334 14.47 8.77 6.24
C SER A 334 15.76 9.63 6.35
N LYS A 335 16.63 9.35 7.32
CA LYS A 335 17.91 10.06 7.53
C LYS A 335 19.08 9.51 6.74
N THR A 336 19.11 8.20 6.53
CA THR A 336 20.34 7.49 6.12
C THR A 336 20.29 6.97 4.68
N LEU A 337 19.08 6.78 4.13
CA LEU A 337 18.91 6.37 2.74
C LEU A 337 19.06 7.56 1.77
N PRO A 338 19.27 7.30 0.46
CA PRO A 338 19.43 8.36 -0.53
C PRO A 338 18.24 9.35 -0.54
N ASN A 339 18.49 10.61 -0.95
CA ASN A 339 17.46 11.66 -1.05
C ASN A 339 16.30 11.30 -2.00
N SER A 340 16.53 10.36 -2.91
CA SER A 340 15.54 9.78 -3.80
C SER A 340 14.60 8.77 -3.12
N THR A 341 14.68 8.61 -1.79
CA THR A 341 13.79 7.75 -1.00
C THR A 341 12.42 8.41 -0.81
N HIS A 342 11.35 7.64 -0.98
CA HIS A 342 9.98 8.08 -0.78
C HIS A 342 9.22 7.09 0.11
N PHE A 343 8.31 7.60 0.94
CA PHE A 343 7.40 6.78 1.74
C PHE A 343 6.00 6.86 1.16
N HIS A 344 5.36 5.70 1.03
CA HIS A 344 3.99 5.55 0.59
C HIS A 344 3.25 4.65 1.58
N TYR A 345 2.16 5.16 2.14
CA TYR A 345 1.35 4.44 3.11
C TYR A 345 0.09 3.93 2.43
N LEU A 346 -0.20 2.64 2.57
CA LEU A 346 -1.34 2.01 1.93
C LEU A 346 -2.17 1.29 2.99
N THR A 347 -3.46 1.58 3.04
CA THR A 347 -4.43 0.83 3.86
C THR A 347 -5.62 0.40 3.01
N THR A 348 -6.25 -0.71 3.36
CA THR A 348 -7.54 -1.14 2.78
C THR A 348 -8.74 -0.65 3.60
N THR A 349 -8.48 0.14 4.66
CA THR A 349 -9.52 0.86 5.39
C THR A 349 -10.28 1.79 4.45
N PRO A 350 -11.62 1.89 4.53
CA PRO A 350 -12.39 2.81 3.70
C PRO A 350 -11.96 4.27 3.89
N GLU A 351 -12.01 5.05 2.81
CA GLU A 351 -11.58 6.45 2.81
C GLU A 351 -12.23 7.32 3.90
N GLN A 352 -13.47 7.03 4.28
CA GLN A 352 -14.16 7.70 5.40
C GLN A 352 -13.37 7.72 6.71
N ALA A 353 -12.62 6.67 7.01
CA ALA A 353 -11.82 6.53 8.22
C ALA A 353 -10.38 7.06 8.06
N THR A 354 -9.98 7.46 6.86
CA THR A 354 -8.57 7.72 6.51
C THR A 354 -8.00 8.94 7.21
N ARG A 355 -8.81 9.93 7.59
CA ARG A 355 -8.32 11.11 8.32
C ARG A 355 -7.65 10.75 9.65
N LEU A 356 -8.20 9.77 10.37
CA LEU A 356 -7.64 9.32 11.64
C LEU A 356 -6.29 8.61 11.43
N TYR A 357 -6.17 7.82 10.36
CA TYR A 357 -4.93 7.18 9.96
C TYR A 357 -3.86 8.20 9.54
N MET A 358 -4.21 9.18 8.70
CA MET A 358 -3.29 10.24 8.29
C MET A 358 -2.79 11.08 9.47
N ASP A 359 -3.67 11.42 10.41
CA ASP A 359 -3.29 12.15 11.62
C ASP A 359 -2.26 11.38 12.45
N PHE A 360 -2.47 10.08 12.68
CA PHE A 360 -1.52 9.23 13.38
C PHE A 360 -0.19 9.09 12.60
N ILE A 361 -0.27 8.77 11.31
CA ILE A 361 0.91 8.56 10.47
C ILE A 361 1.77 9.81 10.42
N TYR A 362 1.20 10.98 10.12
CA TYR A 362 2.00 12.18 10.00
C TYR A 362 2.51 12.73 11.32
N LYS A 363 1.92 12.37 12.46
CA LYS A 363 2.49 12.64 13.79
C LYS A 363 3.67 11.73 14.15
N THR A 364 3.71 10.53 13.60
CA THR A 364 4.56 9.45 14.12
C THR A 364 5.66 9.03 13.13
N TYR A 365 5.39 9.11 11.84
CA TYR A 365 6.22 8.59 10.75
C TYR A 365 6.59 9.70 9.76
N PRO A 366 7.57 9.46 8.87
CA PRO A 366 7.87 10.36 7.77
C PRO A 366 6.61 10.72 6.95
N GLY A 367 6.51 11.97 6.53
CA GLY A 367 5.60 12.39 5.48
C GLY A 367 5.84 11.58 4.19
N GLY A 368 4.73 11.27 3.54
CA GLY A 368 4.69 10.45 2.35
C GLY A 368 3.33 10.55 1.68
N SER A 369 3.22 9.98 0.49
CA SER A 369 1.92 9.85 -0.18
C SER A 369 1.08 8.75 0.47
N PHE A 370 -0.22 8.74 0.21
CA PHE A 370 -1.15 7.81 0.82
C PHE A 370 -2.05 7.16 -0.24
N ASP A 371 -2.37 5.89 -0.07
CA ASP A 371 -3.49 5.24 -0.76
C ASP A 371 -4.39 4.58 0.30
N THR A 372 -5.69 4.65 0.05
CA THR A 372 -6.74 4.10 0.91
C THR A 372 -7.78 3.43 0.02
N ARG A 373 -8.72 2.67 0.60
CA ARG A 373 -9.79 2.05 -0.18
C ARG A 373 -10.83 3.12 -0.60
N PRO A 374 -10.98 3.42 -1.90
CA PRO A 374 -12.01 4.35 -2.40
C PRO A 374 -13.43 3.83 -2.15
N LEU A 375 -14.41 4.73 -2.24
CA LEU A 375 -15.83 4.37 -2.13
C LEU A 375 -16.38 3.80 -3.43
N ASN A 376 -16.07 4.47 -4.54
CA ASN A 376 -16.42 3.99 -5.88
C ASN A 376 -15.27 3.26 -6.56
N PHE A 377 -15.61 2.23 -7.31
CA PHE A 377 -14.70 1.52 -8.19
C PHE A 377 -15.25 1.63 -9.60
N SER A 378 -14.43 2.10 -10.55
CA SER A 378 -14.74 2.06 -11.97
C SER A 378 -14.58 0.65 -12.58
N ASP A 379 -14.05 -0.31 -11.81
CA ASP A 379 -13.79 -1.69 -12.22
C ASP A 379 -14.20 -2.69 -11.12
N VAL A 380 -14.99 -3.68 -11.50
CA VAL A 380 -15.43 -4.81 -10.64
C VAL A 380 -14.22 -5.61 -10.11
N SER A 381 -13.16 -5.77 -10.90
CA SER A 381 -11.94 -6.47 -10.47
C SER A 381 -11.18 -5.69 -9.39
N ALA A 382 -11.20 -4.35 -9.43
CA ALA A 382 -10.64 -3.49 -8.39
C ALA A 382 -11.43 -3.56 -7.08
N THR A 383 -12.71 -3.92 -7.14
CA THR A 383 -13.56 -4.13 -5.96
C THR A 383 -13.19 -5.43 -5.21
N LEU A 384 -12.66 -6.42 -5.94
CA LEU A 384 -12.34 -7.76 -5.47
C LEU A 384 -10.97 -7.90 -4.81
N SER A 385 -9.99 -7.08 -5.23
CA SER A 385 -8.61 -7.11 -4.74
C SER A 385 -8.03 -5.70 -4.75
N ILE A 386 -8.59 -4.85 -3.87
CA ILE A 386 -8.29 -3.42 -3.86
C ILE A 386 -6.81 -3.13 -3.56
N ARG A 387 -6.20 -3.89 -2.65
CA ARG A 387 -4.78 -3.74 -2.33
C ARG A 387 -3.92 -4.03 -3.57
N GLN A 388 -4.11 -5.17 -4.23
CA GLN A 388 -3.46 -5.48 -5.50
C GLN A 388 -3.66 -4.38 -6.56
N TYR A 389 -4.88 -3.86 -6.74
CA TYR A 389 -5.14 -2.79 -7.72
C TYR A 389 -4.32 -1.52 -7.43
N LEU A 390 -4.30 -1.07 -6.17
CA LEU A 390 -3.53 0.12 -5.76
C LEU A 390 -2.02 -0.11 -5.90
N LEU A 391 -1.55 -1.31 -5.53
CA LEU A 391 -0.14 -1.70 -5.70
C LEU A 391 0.26 -1.75 -7.17
N THR A 392 -0.50 -2.42 -8.04
CA THR A 392 -0.22 -2.46 -9.48
C THR A 392 -0.15 -1.03 -10.06
N LYS A 393 -1.09 -0.15 -9.69
CA LYS A 393 -1.10 1.25 -10.16
C LYS A 393 0.20 1.99 -9.83
N ILE A 394 0.72 1.89 -8.60
CA ILE A 394 1.97 2.58 -8.23
C ILE A 394 3.19 1.95 -8.90
N PHE A 395 3.23 0.62 -9.06
CA PHE A 395 4.30 -0.08 -9.78
C PHE A 395 4.37 0.33 -11.26
N GLU A 396 3.22 0.38 -11.93
CA GLU A 396 3.10 0.84 -13.33
C GLU A 396 3.40 2.33 -13.49
N THR A 397 3.08 3.14 -12.47
CA THR A 397 3.38 4.57 -12.47
C THR A 397 4.89 4.85 -12.43
N PHE A 398 5.65 3.99 -11.74
CA PHE A 398 7.08 4.15 -11.50
C PHE A 398 7.91 2.93 -11.94
N PRO A 399 7.99 2.65 -13.25
CA PRO A 399 8.56 1.41 -13.79
C PRO A 399 10.08 1.23 -13.53
N LYS A 400 10.77 2.30 -13.11
CA LYS A 400 12.22 2.28 -12.83
C LYS A 400 12.57 2.38 -11.34
N ARG A 401 11.58 2.51 -10.46
CA ARG A 401 11.82 2.58 -9.02
C ARG A 401 11.96 1.20 -8.42
N LYS A 402 12.76 1.12 -7.35
CA LYS A 402 12.82 -0.03 -6.47
C LYS A 402 11.79 0.12 -5.36
N PHE A 403 11.08 -0.94 -5.03
CA PHE A 403 10.08 -0.97 -3.99
C PHE A 403 10.51 -1.86 -2.83
N VAL A 404 10.35 -1.34 -1.62
CA VAL A 404 10.45 -2.07 -0.37
C VAL A 404 9.04 -2.18 0.18
N LEU A 405 8.55 -3.41 0.35
CA LEU A 405 7.20 -3.69 0.82
C LEU A 405 7.26 -4.05 2.31
N ILE A 406 6.44 -3.41 3.15
CA ILE A 406 6.48 -3.58 4.62
C ILE A 406 5.06 -3.85 5.12
N ALA A 407 4.88 -4.97 5.79
CA ALA A 407 3.58 -5.39 6.30
C ALA A 407 3.72 -6.43 7.43
N ASP A 408 2.63 -7.10 7.78
CA ASP A 408 2.55 -8.16 8.78
C ASP A 408 1.92 -9.44 8.21
N THR A 409 2.00 -10.55 8.96
CA THR A 409 1.50 -11.86 8.54
C THR A 409 0.02 -12.09 8.79
N SER A 410 -0.64 -11.28 9.62
CA SER A 410 -2.07 -11.46 9.96
C SER A 410 -3.02 -11.00 8.85
N ASN A 411 -2.48 -10.36 7.80
CA ASN A 411 -3.23 -9.92 6.62
C ASN A 411 -3.03 -10.87 5.43
N SER A 412 -4.04 -11.64 5.08
CA SER A 412 -3.89 -12.73 4.09
C SER A 412 -3.73 -12.28 2.64
N ASP A 413 -4.32 -11.15 2.26
CA ASP A 413 -4.12 -10.57 0.95
C ASP A 413 -2.67 -10.09 0.79
N ILE A 414 -2.01 -9.57 1.83
CA ILE A 414 -0.57 -9.24 1.81
C ILE A 414 0.27 -10.48 1.55
N MET A 415 -0.02 -11.57 2.26
CA MET A 415 0.67 -12.84 2.12
C MET A 415 0.54 -13.46 0.72
N LYS A 416 -0.43 -12.98 -0.07
CA LYS A 416 -0.63 -13.34 -1.48
C LYS A 416 -0.07 -12.29 -2.44
N ASP A 417 -0.42 -11.03 -2.26
CA ASP A 417 -0.22 -9.93 -3.23
C ASP A 417 1.25 -9.50 -3.27
N TYR A 418 1.93 -9.40 -2.13
CA TYR A 418 3.34 -8.97 -2.08
C TYR A 418 4.29 -9.94 -2.79
N PRO A 419 4.25 -11.26 -2.52
CA PRO A 419 5.07 -12.20 -3.28
C PRO A 419 4.63 -12.29 -4.76
N THR A 420 3.34 -12.10 -5.07
CA THR A 420 2.86 -12.03 -6.47
C THR A 420 3.50 -10.86 -7.21
N LEU A 421 3.55 -9.67 -6.61
CA LEU A 421 4.25 -8.51 -7.17
C LEU A 421 5.74 -8.77 -7.38
N ALA A 422 6.38 -9.55 -6.51
CA ALA A 422 7.79 -9.91 -6.68
C ALA A 422 8.03 -10.86 -7.86
N HIS A 423 7.05 -11.70 -8.20
CA HIS A 423 7.08 -12.52 -9.42
C HIS A 423 6.76 -11.71 -10.68
N ASP A 424 5.79 -10.79 -10.60
CA ASP A 424 5.31 -9.99 -11.74
C ASP A 424 6.28 -8.84 -12.08
N PHE A 425 6.91 -8.24 -11.07
CA PHE A 425 7.84 -7.11 -11.17
C PHE A 425 9.18 -7.40 -10.46
N PRO A 426 9.92 -8.46 -10.85
CA PRO A 426 11.12 -8.91 -10.13
C PRO A 426 12.26 -7.89 -10.15
N GLU A 427 12.28 -7.01 -11.15
CA GLU A 427 13.27 -5.93 -11.24
C GLU A 427 12.86 -4.69 -10.42
N GLN A 428 11.63 -4.61 -9.92
CA GLN A 428 11.17 -3.47 -9.12
C GLN A 428 11.06 -3.84 -7.64
N VAL A 429 10.55 -5.02 -7.27
CA VAL A 429 10.51 -5.44 -5.86
C VAL A 429 11.92 -5.76 -5.38
N GLN A 430 12.43 -4.93 -4.48
CA GLN A 430 13.76 -5.09 -3.92
C GLN A 430 13.72 -5.94 -2.65
N CYS A 431 12.86 -5.56 -1.70
CA CYS A 431 12.75 -6.19 -0.39
C CYS A 431 11.29 -6.37 0.02
N ILE A 432 10.99 -7.46 0.73
CA ILE A 432 9.72 -7.68 1.42
C ILE A 432 10.01 -7.91 2.92
N PHE A 433 9.54 -7.02 3.78
CA PHE A 433 9.65 -7.13 5.22
C PHE A 433 8.28 -7.44 5.83
N LEU A 434 8.17 -8.58 6.50
CA LEU A 434 6.93 -9.03 7.12
C LEU A 434 7.13 -9.20 8.63
N ARG A 435 6.39 -8.46 9.44
CA ARG A 435 6.28 -8.76 10.86
C ARG A 435 5.56 -10.10 11.00
N ASN A 436 6.21 -11.09 11.60
CA ASN A 436 5.58 -12.36 11.93
C ASN A 436 4.77 -12.21 13.24
N THR A 437 3.49 -11.85 13.10
CA THR A 437 2.59 -11.60 14.22
C THR A 437 2.39 -12.83 15.09
N SER A 438 2.29 -14.03 14.50
CA SER A 438 2.23 -15.30 15.25
C SER A 438 3.48 -15.55 16.11
N ALA A 439 4.63 -14.98 15.75
CA ALA A 439 5.85 -15.11 16.55
C ALA A 439 5.96 -14.06 17.67
N THR A 440 5.13 -13.01 17.64
CA THR A 440 5.25 -11.85 18.53
C THR A 440 4.05 -11.69 19.46
N ASP A 441 2.89 -12.16 19.03
CA ASP A 441 1.60 -11.95 19.68
C ASP A 441 0.96 -13.32 19.97
N GLU A 442 0.95 -13.75 21.24
CA GLU A 442 0.45 -15.07 21.64
C GLU A 442 -1.05 -15.29 21.33
N GLU A 443 -1.78 -14.21 21.12
CA GLU A 443 -3.20 -14.24 20.78
C GLU A 443 -3.47 -14.33 19.28
N ASP A 444 -2.45 -14.10 18.44
CA ASP A 444 -2.57 -14.33 17.01
C ASP A 444 -2.50 -15.82 16.72
N LYS A 445 -3.67 -16.39 16.42
CA LYS A 445 -3.85 -17.80 16.07
C LYS A 445 -4.33 -17.93 14.64
N PHE A 446 -4.00 -16.95 13.79
CA PHE A 446 -4.37 -16.95 12.38
C PHE A 446 -3.20 -17.48 11.56
N PRO A 447 -3.29 -18.73 11.05
CA PRO A 447 -2.26 -19.26 10.21
C PRO A 447 -2.20 -18.48 8.89
N TYR A 448 -0.99 -18.27 8.40
CA TYR A 448 -0.73 -17.58 7.15
C TYR A 448 -0.14 -18.52 6.10
N ASP A 449 -0.44 -18.28 4.82
CA ASP A 449 0.07 -19.06 3.71
C ASP A 449 1.35 -18.44 3.14
N THR A 450 2.41 -19.24 3.08
CA THR A 450 3.69 -18.84 2.47
C THR A 450 3.92 -19.44 1.09
N SER A 451 2.97 -20.19 0.54
CA SER A 451 3.10 -20.88 -0.76
C SER A 451 3.51 -19.96 -1.90
N LYS A 452 3.04 -18.71 -1.91
CA LYS A 452 3.37 -17.72 -2.95
C LYS A 452 4.81 -17.22 -2.91
N PHE A 453 5.53 -17.42 -1.80
CA PHE A 453 6.95 -17.12 -1.71
C PHE A 453 7.83 -18.17 -2.42
N GLU A 454 7.26 -19.31 -2.83
CA GLU A 454 8.01 -20.34 -3.53
C GLU A 454 8.64 -19.78 -4.81
N GLY A 455 9.92 -20.06 -5.01
CA GLY A 455 10.69 -19.60 -6.17
C GLY A 455 11.27 -18.18 -6.04
N LEU A 456 10.89 -17.40 -5.01
CA LEU A 456 11.55 -16.12 -4.72
C LEU A 456 12.95 -16.34 -4.14
N ASN A 457 13.83 -15.36 -4.33
CA ASN A 457 15.14 -15.36 -3.69
C ASN A 457 14.95 -15.25 -2.17
N ASN A 458 15.43 -16.23 -1.41
CA ASN A 458 15.29 -16.23 0.06
C ASN A 458 16.02 -15.08 0.78
N LYS A 459 16.82 -14.29 0.05
CA LYS A 459 17.44 -13.04 0.55
C LYS A 459 16.65 -11.78 0.18
N SER A 460 15.57 -11.87 -0.60
CA SER A 460 14.74 -10.71 -0.98
C SER A 460 13.54 -10.48 -0.05
N TYR A 461 13.36 -11.34 0.96
CA TYR A 461 12.32 -11.18 1.97
C TYR A 461 12.84 -11.56 3.36
N MET A 462 12.22 -10.99 4.39
CA MET A 462 12.50 -11.31 5.79
C MET A 462 11.23 -11.25 6.63
N PHE A 463 10.94 -12.38 7.29
CA PHE A 463 9.99 -12.47 8.38
C PHE A 463 10.72 -12.09 9.67
N PHE A 464 10.36 -10.95 10.23
CA PHE A 464 11.03 -10.38 11.40
C PHE A 464 10.08 -10.32 12.60
N LYS A 465 10.62 -10.18 13.81
CA LYS A 465 9.85 -10.27 15.06
C LYS A 465 9.75 -8.92 15.75
N VAL A 466 10.80 -8.12 15.73
CA VAL A 466 10.79 -6.78 16.35
C VAL A 466 11.39 -5.76 15.40
N PRO A 467 11.03 -4.46 15.51
CA PRO A 467 11.56 -3.43 14.60
C PRO A 467 13.10 -3.41 14.53
N ASP A 468 13.79 -3.71 15.63
CA ASP A 468 15.25 -3.75 15.70
C ASP A 468 15.88 -4.78 14.75
N ASP A 469 15.15 -5.82 14.35
CA ASP A 469 15.61 -6.81 13.36
C ASP A 469 15.89 -6.18 11.99
N LEU A 470 15.23 -5.06 11.68
CA LEU A 470 15.38 -4.27 10.46
C LEU A 470 16.58 -3.30 10.51
N SER A 471 17.23 -3.17 11.66
CA SER A 471 18.34 -2.24 11.84
C SER A 471 19.62 -2.73 11.15
N GLY A 472 20.40 -1.80 10.62
CA GLY A 472 21.72 -2.09 10.05
C GLY A 472 21.71 -2.77 8.68
N LEU A 473 20.53 -2.91 8.05
CA LEU A 473 20.41 -3.40 6.67
C LEU A 473 20.89 -2.35 5.66
N ASP A 474 21.73 -2.76 4.72
CA ASP A 474 22.06 -1.96 3.53
C ASP A 474 20.95 -2.07 2.47
N ILE A 475 19.78 -1.52 2.80
CA ILE A 475 18.61 -1.54 1.92
C ILE A 475 18.92 -0.84 0.60
N ALA A 476 19.76 0.21 0.60
CA ALA A 476 20.11 0.92 -0.63
C ALA A 476 20.79 0.03 -1.69
N ASN A 477 21.54 -0.98 -1.25
CA ASN A 477 22.19 -1.97 -2.12
C ASN A 477 21.47 -3.33 -2.15
N GLY A 478 20.20 -3.39 -1.70
CA GLY A 478 19.37 -4.59 -1.79
C GLY A 478 19.63 -5.65 -0.72
N GLN A 479 20.24 -5.29 0.42
CA GLN A 479 20.32 -6.19 1.57
C GLN A 479 18.98 -6.22 2.31
N CYS A 480 18.18 -7.25 2.05
CA CYS A 480 16.84 -7.40 2.62
C CYS A 480 16.73 -8.46 3.72
N LEU A 481 17.86 -9.04 4.14
CA LEU A 481 17.89 -10.08 5.16
C LEU A 481 18.97 -9.78 6.18
N ASN A 482 18.56 -9.70 7.45
CA ASN A 482 19.45 -9.78 8.58
C ASN A 482 19.72 -11.26 8.85
N GLU A 483 20.90 -11.74 8.49
CA GLU A 483 21.25 -13.18 8.56
C GLU A 483 21.23 -13.73 10.01
N SER A 484 21.18 -12.87 11.03
CA SER A 484 21.00 -13.29 12.42
C SER A 484 19.57 -13.71 12.76
N ILE A 485 18.59 -13.40 11.91
CA ILE A 485 17.17 -13.68 12.12
C ILE A 485 16.77 -14.96 11.36
N PRO A 486 16.49 -16.08 12.05
CA PRO A 486 16.14 -17.33 11.39
C PRO A 486 14.89 -17.20 10.53
N GLN A 487 14.99 -17.61 9.27
CA GLN A 487 13.88 -17.68 8.34
C GLN A 487 13.40 -19.14 8.25
N ASN A 488 12.14 -19.40 8.61
CA ASN A 488 11.53 -20.73 8.53
C ASN A 488 10.30 -20.69 7.62
N VAL A 489 10.56 -20.54 6.32
CA VAL A 489 9.51 -20.50 5.29
C VAL A 489 9.39 -21.88 4.64
N THR A 490 8.22 -22.48 4.76
CA THR A 490 7.91 -23.86 4.36
C THR A 490 7.13 -23.94 3.05
N PHE A 491 6.78 -22.78 2.49
CA PHE A 491 5.96 -22.65 1.28
C PHE A 491 4.58 -23.34 1.42
N GLY A 492 4.02 -23.26 2.62
CA GLY A 492 2.65 -23.66 2.93
C GLY A 492 2.11 -22.87 4.11
N ILE A 493 1.04 -23.38 4.73
CA ILE A 493 0.44 -22.78 5.92
C ILE A 493 1.40 -22.84 7.11
N GLN A 494 1.55 -21.74 7.85
CA GLN A 494 2.39 -21.66 9.05
C GLN A 494 1.74 -20.84 10.16
N ASP A 495 2.12 -21.14 11.40
CA ASP A 495 1.74 -20.39 12.60
C ASP A 495 2.65 -20.82 13.76
N GLU A 496 3.35 -19.88 14.40
CA GLU A 496 4.27 -20.19 15.50
C GLU A 496 3.55 -20.51 16.82
N VAL A 497 2.38 -19.91 17.08
CA VAL A 497 1.57 -20.18 18.30
C VAL A 497 0.96 -21.57 18.25
N LEU A 498 0.51 -22.00 17.07
CA LEU A 498 -0.13 -23.29 16.85
C LEU A 498 0.87 -24.41 16.50
N GLY A 499 2.16 -24.08 16.32
CA GLY A 499 3.21 -25.03 15.94
C GLY A 499 3.03 -25.60 14.52
N ILE A 500 2.47 -24.80 13.62
CA ILE A 500 2.22 -25.20 12.22
C ILE A 500 3.42 -24.74 11.37
N HIS A 501 4.06 -25.71 10.70
CA HIS A 501 5.22 -25.46 9.84
C HIS A 501 5.08 -26.19 8.49
N GLY A 502 4.06 -25.83 7.71
CA GLY A 502 3.81 -26.35 6.37
C GLY A 502 2.80 -27.51 6.31
N ALA A 503 2.53 -27.99 5.10
CA ALA A 503 1.57 -29.05 4.78
C ALA A 503 2.05 -30.43 5.29
N GLY A 504 2.04 -30.60 6.61
CA GLY A 504 2.57 -31.80 7.29
C GLY A 504 2.82 -31.63 8.78
N GLY A 505 2.68 -30.41 9.33
CA GLY A 505 2.75 -30.18 10.77
C GLY A 505 1.64 -30.92 11.50
N LYS A 506 1.91 -32.15 11.95
CA LYS A 506 1.15 -32.73 13.06
C LYS A 506 1.32 -31.79 14.23
N LEU A 507 0.23 -31.36 14.86
CA LEU A 507 0.23 -30.75 16.20
C LEU A 507 1.13 -31.62 17.10
N GLU A 508 2.38 -31.22 17.31
CA GLU A 508 3.27 -31.92 18.23
C GLU A 508 2.88 -31.54 19.65
N GLY A 509 2.05 -32.38 20.28
CA GLY A 509 2.12 -32.55 21.73
C GLY A 509 0.85 -32.28 22.54
N SER A 510 0.36 -33.38 23.14
CA SER A 510 -0.54 -33.49 24.29
C SER A 510 -2.03 -33.22 24.04
N ALA A 511 -2.85 -34.22 24.39
CA ALA A 511 -4.31 -34.16 24.45
C ALA A 511 -4.89 -32.99 25.28
N THR A 512 -4.06 -32.26 26.02
CA THR A 512 -4.42 -31.00 26.67
C THR A 512 -4.55 -29.82 25.70
N VAL A 513 -3.85 -29.77 24.57
CA VAL A 513 -3.90 -28.61 23.64
C VAL A 513 -5.19 -28.63 22.81
N SER A 514 -5.63 -29.79 22.30
CA SER A 514 -6.96 -29.91 21.67
C SER A 514 -8.10 -29.60 22.64
N PHE A 515 -7.90 -29.87 23.94
CA PHE A 515 -8.88 -29.50 24.95
C PHE A 515 -8.83 -27.99 25.25
N VAL A 516 -7.67 -27.35 25.28
CA VAL A 516 -7.55 -25.89 25.53
C VAL A 516 -8.04 -25.07 24.32
N VAL A 517 -7.79 -25.51 23.08
CA VAL A 517 -8.34 -24.88 21.87
C VAL A 517 -9.86 -25.06 21.80
N ALA A 518 -10.38 -26.24 22.13
CA ALA A 518 -11.82 -26.48 22.18
C ALA A 518 -12.52 -25.74 23.36
N LEU A 519 -11.87 -25.63 24.52
CA LEU A 519 -12.47 -24.99 25.72
C LEU A 519 -12.35 -23.47 25.67
N ALA A 520 -11.27 -22.91 25.14
CA ALA A 520 -11.15 -21.48 24.91
C ALA A 520 -12.23 -21.01 23.93
N VAL A 521 -12.49 -21.78 22.86
CA VAL A 521 -13.49 -21.38 21.86
C VAL A 521 -14.93 -21.69 22.27
N ALA A 522 -15.18 -22.74 23.07
CA ALA A 522 -16.53 -22.96 23.61
C ALA A 522 -16.99 -21.81 24.54
N VAL A 523 -16.05 -21.13 25.21
CA VAL A 523 -16.34 -19.93 26.03
C VAL A 523 -16.58 -18.69 25.16
N PHE A 524 -15.99 -18.61 23.96
CA PHE A 524 -16.17 -17.47 23.03
C PHE A 524 -17.50 -17.49 22.25
N PHE A 525 -18.25 -18.60 22.24
CA PHE A 525 -19.55 -18.70 21.55
C PHE A 525 -20.76 -18.88 22.50
N THR A 526 -20.57 -18.76 23.81
CA THR A 526 -21.67 -18.87 24.80
C THR A 526 -21.84 -17.66 25.72
N LEU A 527 -21.18 -16.52 25.44
CA LEU A 527 -21.41 -15.26 26.15
C LEU A 527 -21.55 -14.09 25.19
#